data_AF-H0FDL1-F1
#
_entry.id   AF-H0FDL1-F1
#
_cell.length_a   1.000
_cell.length_b   1.000
_cell.length_c   1.000
_cell.angle_alpha   90.00
_cell.angle_beta   90.00
_cell.angle_gamma   90.00
#
_symmetry.space_group_name_H-M   'P 1'
#
loop_
_entity.id
_entity.type
_entity.pdbx_description
1 polymer ?
#
loop_
_entity_poly.entity_id
_entity_poly.type
_entity_poly.pdbx_seq_one_letter_code
_entity_poly.pdbx_strand_id
1 'polypeptide(L)'
;MLRSAIAPPRDEPIRFNRKRGKVYVYRFHSGGPLSRKGWGVVPVVFNWADLRAEAWSRMAATTSAPIFAWGVDIAVVEPGTNHVIDRFQLAGSNANGEHMWAMARAFMNQGPEALPKYPRPPRDWNNDVPPYHLALRLAPKVQWPADMDRESRTAP
;
A
#
# COMPACT_ATOMS: atom_id res chain seq x y z
N MET A 1 -16.89 7.39 19.21
CA MET A 1 -16.73 6.24 18.29
C MET A 1 -15.50 5.46 18.73
N LEU A 2 -15.68 4.25 19.27
CA LEU A 2 -14.63 3.49 19.97
C LEU A 2 -13.61 2.87 19.00
N ARG A 3 -12.35 2.91 19.41
CA ARG A 3 -11.10 2.46 18.75
C ARG A 3 -11.20 1.12 17.99
N SER A 4 -11.37 1.18 16.68
CA SER A 4 -11.09 0.06 15.75
C SER A 4 -9.58 -0.14 15.47
N ALA A 5 -8.70 0.49 16.24
CA ALA A 5 -7.32 0.82 15.84
C ALA A 5 -6.21 0.06 16.60
N ILE A 6 -6.45 -1.15 17.12
CA ILE A 6 -5.43 -1.89 17.91
C ILE A 6 -5.03 -3.21 17.25
N ALA A 7 -5.73 -3.67 16.22
CA ALA A 7 -5.37 -4.88 15.47
C ALA A 7 -4.94 -4.51 14.04
N PRO A 8 -3.96 -5.22 13.46
CA PRO A 8 -3.58 -5.01 12.08
C PRO A 8 -4.81 -5.26 11.17
N PRO A 9 -5.11 -4.34 10.24
CA PRO A 9 -6.19 -4.54 9.29
C PRO A 9 -5.87 -5.74 8.41
N ARG A 10 -6.90 -6.28 7.76
CA ARG A 10 -6.74 -7.36 6.80
C ARG A 10 -5.71 -7.03 5.71
N ASP A 11 -5.72 -5.77 5.25
CA ASP A 11 -4.86 -5.28 4.18
C ASP A 11 -4.51 -3.79 4.39
N GLU A 12 -3.50 -3.36 3.64
CA GLU A 12 -3.07 -1.96 3.51
C GLU A 12 -3.24 -1.45 2.07
N PRO A 13 -4.48 -1.26 1.59
CA PRO A 13 -4.70 -0.94 0.18
C PRO A 13 -4.15 0.44 -0.22
N ILE A 14 -3.64 0.48 -1.45
CA ILE A 14 -3.23 1.70 -2.15
C ILE A 14 -4.26 1.99 -3.24
N ARG A 15 -4.80 3.22 -3.27
CA ARG A 15 -5.71 3.68 -4.32
C ARG A 15 -5.07 4.79 -5.13
N PHE A 16 -5.11 4.64 -6.45
CA PHE A 16 -4.62 5.61 -7.40
C PHE A 16 -5.80 6.40 -7.97
N ASN A 17 -5.79 7.73 -7.85
CA ASN A 17 -6.76 8.61 -8.50
C ASN A 17 -6.05 9.48 -9.53
N ARG A 18 -6.11 9.05 -10.80
CA ARG A 18 -5.53 9.76 -11.94
C ARG A 18 -6.07 11.17 -12.07
N LYS A 19 -7.40 11.35 -12.02
CA LYS A 19 -8.05 12.65 -12.27
C LYS A 19 -7.61 13.71 -11.26
N ARG A 20 -7.29 13.30 -10.04
CA ARG A 20 -6.76 14.16 -8.98
C ARG A 20 -5.23 14.22 -8.94
N GLY A 21 -4.53 13.32 -9.63
CA GLY A 21 -3.08 13.15 -9.49
C GLY A 21 -2.67 12.76 -8.07
N LYS A 22 -3.50 11.99 -7.35
CA LYS A 22 -3.29 11.64 -5.93
C LYS A 22 -3.26 10.13 -5.71
N VAL A 23 -2.51 9.72 -4.70
CA VAL A 23 -2.44 8.34 -4.21
C VAL A 23 -2.85 8.31 -2.74
N TYR A 24 -3.80 7.44 -2.41
CA TYR A 24 -4.34 7.26 -1.07
C TYR A 24 -3.81 5.93 -0.53
N VAL A 25 -3.21 5.95 0.65
CA VAL A 25 -2.56 4.78 1.25
C VAL A 25 -3.17 4.51 2.61
N TYR A 26 -3.68 3.30 2.80
CA TYR A 26 -4.21 2.85 4.09
C TYR A 26 -3.12 2.09 4.84
N ARG A 27 -2.42 2.75 5.77
CA ARG A 27 -1.29 2.14 6.48
C ARG A 27 -1.65 1.78 7.90
N PHE A 28 -1.13 0.69 8.43
CA PHE A 28 -1.20 0.36 9.84
C PHE A 28 0.17 0.52 10.47
N HIS A 29 0.28 1.44 11.41
CA HIS A 29 1.47 1.50 12.26
C HIS A 29 1.30 0.52 13.40
N SER A 30 2.20 -0.46 13.47
CA SER A 30 2.51 -1.14 14.73
C SER A 30 3.57 -0.31 15.45
N GLY A 31 3.19 0.33 16.56
CA GLY A 31 4.17 0.95 17.46
C GLY A 31 5.14 -0.06 18.05
N GLY A 32 6.04 0.40 18.92
CA GLY A 32 7.10 -0.44 19.48
C GLY A 32 6.58 -1.70 20.21
N PRO A 33 7.40 -2.76 20.32
CA PRO A 33 7.00 -4.06 20.89
C PRO A 33 6.48 -3.99 22.33
N LEU A 34 6.80 -2.92 23.06
CA LEU A 34 6.42 -2.69 24.45
C LEU A 34 5.34 -1.60 24.63
N SER A 35 4.91 -0.92 23.56
CA SER A 35 3.97 0.20 23.66
C SER A 35 2.95 0.18 22.52
N ARG A 36 1.67 0.15 22.91
CA ARG A 36 0.55 0.33 21.98
C ARG A 36 0.33 1.79 21.57
N LYS A 37 1.14 2.72 22.08
CA LYS A 37 1.06 4.15 21.71
C LYS A 37 1.48 4.31 20.25
N GLY A 38 0.63 4.92 19.44
CA GLY A 38 0.85 5.05 17.99
C GLY A 38 0.41 3.83 17.17
N TRP A 39 -0.15 2.78 17.81
CA TRP A 39 -0.82 1.73 17.07
C TRP A 39 -2.08 2.26 16.41
N GLY A 40 -2.25 1.92 15.14
CA GLY A 40 -3.49 2.22 14.44
C GLY A 40 -3.32 2.43 12.96
N VAL A 41 -4.47 2.53 12.31
CA VAL A 41 -4.57 2.87 10.91
C VAL A 41 -4.36 4.36 10.75
N VAL A 42 -3.45 4.73 9.86
CA VAL A 42 -3.16 6.11 9.46
C VAL A 42 -3.31 6.20 7.94
N PRO A 43 -4.53 6.51 7.44
CA PRO A 43 -4.75 6.76 6.04
C PRO A 43 -4.06 8.07 5.65
N VAL A 44 -3.26 8.05 4.60
CA VAL A 44 -2.52 9.22 4.11
C VAL A 44 -2.76 9.43 2.63
N VAL A 45 -2.52 10.66 2.17
CA VAL A 45 -2.67 11.04 0.77
C VAL A 45 -1.38 11.70 0.32
N PHE A 46 -0.89 11.28 -0.84
CA PHE A 46 0.31 11.83 -1.48
C PHE A 46 -0.03 12.32 -2.90
N ASN A 47 0.72 13.30 -3.38
CA ASN A 47 0.65 13.65 -4.79
C ASN A 47 1.44 12.63 -5.59
N TRP A 48 0.90 12.23 -6.74
CA TRP A 48 1.54 11.27 -7.63
C TRP A 48 2.92 11.72 -8.14
N ALA A 49 3.07 13.02 -8.40
CA ALA A 49 4.32 13.61 -8.88
C ALA A 49 5.49 13.46 -7.88
N ASP A 50 5.17 13.29 -6.60
CA ASP A 50 6.13 13.20 -5.51
C ASP A 50 6.50 11.74 -5.18
N LEU A 51 6.05 10.77 -5.97
CA LEU A 51 6.26 9.34 -5.72
C LEU A 51 7.22 8.71 -6.73
N ARG A 52 8.11 7.85 -6.23
CA ARG A 52 8.94 6.95 -7.06
C ARG A 52 9.02 5.56 -6.45
N ALA A 53 9.17 4.54 -7.29
CA ALA A 53 9.47 3.20 -6.84
C ALA A 53 10.97 3.02 -6.61
N GLU A 54 11.32 2.41 -5.48
CA GLU A 54 12.68 2.01 -5.12
C GLU A 54 12.70 0.49 -4.89
N ALA A 55 13.43 -0.23 -5.75
CA ALA A 55 13.75 -1.63 -5.49
C ALA A 55 14.81 -1.71 -4.40
N TRP A 56 14.67 -2.66 -3.48
CA TRP A 56 15.60 -2.85 -2.38
C TRP A 56 15.91 -4.32 -2.14
N SER A 57 17.07 -4.55 -1.56
CA SER A 57 17.53 -5.84 -1.06
C SER A 57 18.15 -5.66 0.31
N ARG A 58 17.79 -6.48 1.28
CA ARG A 58 18.37 -6.47 2.64
C ARG A 58 18.84 -7.86 2.98
N MET A 59 20.01 -7.95 3.58
CA MET A 59 20.56 -9.17 4.13
C MET A 59 20.64 -9.04 5.64
N ALA A 60 20.08 -10.00 6.35
CA ALA A 60 20.26 -10.15 7.79
C ALA A 60 21.14 -11.37 8.06
N ALA A 61 22.25 -11.17 8.78
CA ALA A 61 23.06 -12.27 9.24
C ALA A 61 22.32 -13.01 10.35
N THR A 62 22.26 -14.35 10.26
CA THR A 62 21.80 -15.21 11.35
C THR A 62 22.86 -16.26 11.64
N THR A 63 22.71 -16.95 12.77
CA THR A 63 23.66 -17.97 13.23
C THR A 63 23.74 -19.19 12.30
N SER A 64 22.73 -19.43 11.46
CA SER A 64 22.67 -20.60 10.56
C SER A 64 22.89 -20.24 9.10
N ALA A 65 22.21 -19.21 8.58
CA ALA A 65 22.34 -18.76 7.20
C ALA A 65 21.92 -17.30 7.03
N PRO A 66 22.48 -16.55 6.07
CA PRO A 66 21.97 -15.22 5.76
C PRO A 66 20.52 -15.29 5.26
N ILE A 67 19.66 -14.44 5.82
CA ILE A 67 18.30 -14.23 5.34
C ILE A 67 18.32 -13.05 4.38
N PHE A 68 17.83 -13.28 3.17
CA PHE A 68 17.66 -12.22 2.18
C PHE A 68 16.19 -11.84 2.05
N ALA A 69 15.93 -10.54 2.01
CA ALA A 69 14.65 -9.97 1.70
C ALA A 69 14.79 -8.99 0.53
N TRP A 70 13.80 -8.99 -0.34
CA TRP A 70 13.74 -8.15 -1.54
C TRP A 70 12.36 -7.52 -1.60
N GLY A 71 12.25 -6.38 -2.29
CA GLY A 71 10.97 -5.75 -2.50
C GLY A 71 11.06 -4.45 -3.25
N VAL A 72 9.90 -3.87 -3.49
CA VAL A 72 9.77 -2.52 -4.00
C VAL A 72 8.97 -1.72 -2.99
N ASP A 73 9.55 -0.61 -2.58
CA ASP A 73 8.86 0.41 -1.79
C ASP A 73 8.52 1.59 -2.70
N ILE A 74 7.46 2.31 -2.37
CA ILE A 74 7.21 3.65 -2.89
C ILE A 74 7.86 4.63 -1.92
N ALA A 75 8.82 5.38 -2.43
CA ALA A 75 9.43 6.52 -1.76
C ALA A 75 8.61 7.77 -2.04
N VAL A 76 8.29 8.50 -0.97
CA VAL A 76 7.69 9.83 -1.02
C VAL A 76 8.81 10.84 -0.95
N VAL A 77 8.91 11.66 -1.97
CA VAL A 77 9.93 12.69 -2.12
C VAL A 77 9.33 14.03 -1.74
N GLU A 78 10.09 14.87 -1.05
CA GLU A 78 9.68 16.24 -0.80
C GLU A 78 9.55 17.02 -2.13
N PRO A 79 8.46 17.76 -2.36
CA PRO A 79 8.24 18.47 -3.63
C PRO A 79 9.39 19.39 -4.01
N GLY A 80 9.85 19.30 -5.25
CA GLY A 80 10.94 20.13 -5.77
C GLY A 80 12.34 19.75 -5.27
N THR A 81 12.47 18.67 -4.51
CA THR A 81 13.76 18.13 -4.07
C THR A 81 13.90 16.65 -4.49
N ASN A 82 15.04 16.04 -4.15
CA ASN A 82 15.24 14.59 -4.28
C ASN A 82 15.27 13.89 -2.90
N HIS A 83 14.84 14.60 -1.86
CA HIS A 83 14.91 14.13 -0.49
C HIS A 83 13.72 13.23 -0.16
N VAL A 84 13.98 11.98 0.20
CA VAL A 84 12.94 11.00 0.57
C VAL A 84 12.52 11.25 2.01
N ILE A 85 11.24 11.58 2.21
CA ILE A 85 10.67 11.90 3.53
C ILE A 85 9.86 10.75 4.14
N ASP A 86 9.43 9.79 3.31
CA ASP A 86 8.65 8.64 3.75
C ASP A 86 8.82 7.46 2.77
N ARG A 87 8.55 6.24 3.23
CA ARG A 87 8.53 5.02 2.41
C ARG A 87 7.40 4.11 2.85
N PHE A 88 6.79 3.42 1.90
CA PHE A 88 5.83 2.36 2.19
C PHE A 88 5.93 1.23 1.17
N GLN A 89 5.67 0.00 1.60
CA GLN A 89 5.87 -1.17 0.76
C GLN A 89 4.80 -1.25 -0.34
N LEU A 90 5.24 -1.48 -1.57
CA LEU A 90 4.38 -1.82 -2.71
C LEU A 90 4.29 -3.34 -2.89
N ALA A 91 5.44 -4.02 -2.83
CA ALA A 91 5.51 -5.47 -2.99
C ALA A 91 6.71 -6.07 -2.25
N GLY A 92 6.52 -7.27 -1.68
CA GLY A 92 7.59 -8.09 -1.08
C GLY A 92 8.42 -8.88 -2.10
N SER A 93 8.46 -8.43 -3.35
CA SER A 93 9.24 -9.04 -4.44
C SER A 93 9.55 -7.99 -5.50
N ASN A 94 10.77 -8.01 -6.04
CA ASN A 94 11.19 -7.08 -7.09
C ASN A 94 10.38 -7.26 -8.37
N ALA A 95 10.20 -8.50 -8.84
CA ALA A 95 9.45 -8.78 -10.07
C ALA A 95 7.99 -8.32 -9.97
N ASN A 96 7.32 -8.62 -8.85
CA ASN A 96 5.94 -8.17 -8.64
C ASN A 96 5.87 -6.65 -8.50
N GLY A 97 6.81 -6.05 -7.77
CA GLY A 97 6.86 -4.62 -7.54
C GLY A 97 7.11 -3.80 -8.82
N GLU A 98 8.03 -4.24 -9.67
CA GLU A 98 8.29 -3.64 -10.98
C GLU A 98 7.04 -3.68 -11.86
N HIS A 99 6.37 -4.84 -11.92
CA HIS A 99 5.13 -5.00 -12.68
C HIS A 99 4.00 -4.12 -12.14
N MET A 100 3.79 -4.12 -10.81
CA MET A 100 2.80 -3.28 -10.14
C MET A 100 3.05 -1.79 -10.38
N TRP A 101 4.32 -1.35 -10.29
CA TRP A 101 4.68 0.03 -10.54
C TRP A 101 4.50 0.43 -12.01
N ALA A 102 4.84 -0.45 -12.95
CA ALA A 102 4.58 -0.23 -14.36
C ALA A 102 3.08 -0.05 -14.65
N MET A 103 2.23 -0.88 -14.05
CA MET A 103 0.77 -0.73 -14.13
C MET A 103 0.28 0.58 -13.51
N ALA A 104 0.77 0.94 -12.32
CA ALA A 104 0.42 2.19 -11.68
C ALA A 104 0.78 3.40 -12.57
N ARG A 105 1.97 3.41 -13.19
CA ARG A 105 2.39 4.45 -14.14
C ARG A 105 1.51 4.49 -15.38
N ALA A 106 1.21 3.33 -15.98
CA ALA A 106 0.34 3.24 -17.15
C ALA A 106 -1.05 3.82 -16.83
N PHE A 107 -1.63 3.41 -15.70
CA PHE A 107 -2.90 3.93 -15.24
C PHE A 107 -2.87 5.43 -14.98
N MET A 108 -1.87 5.94 -14.25
CA MET A 108 -1.82 7.34 -13.86
C MET A 108 -1.52 8.27 -15.04
N ASN A 109 -0.69 7.85 -15.99
CA ASN A 109 -0.30 8.70 -17.11
C ASN A 109 -1.34 8.62 -18.25
N GLN A 110 -1.69 7.40 -18.67
CA GLN A 110 -2.48 7.17 -19.87
C GLN A 110 -3.96 7.00 -19.50
N GLY A 111 -4.25 6.09 -18.57
CA GLY A 111 -5.62 5.81 -18.12
C GLY A 111 -5.87 4.31 -17.97
N PRO A 112 -7.10 3.92 -17.60
CA PRO A 112 -7.48 2.51 -17.45
C PRO A 112 -7.34 1.70 -18.75
N GLU A 113 -7.47 2.32 -19.91
CA GLU A 113 -7.32 1.70 -21.23
C GLU A 113 -5.89 1.24 -21.54
N ALA A 114 -4.89 1.80 -20.88
CA ALA A 114 -3.49 1.40 -21.02
C ALA A 114 -3.13 0.18 -20.16
N LEU A 115 -4.03 -0.26 -19.28
CA LEU A 115 -3.82 -1.45 -18.47
C LEU A 115 -4.07 -2.73 -19.29
N PRO A 116 -3.34 -3.81 -19.01
CA PRO A 116 -3.62 -5.10 -19.62
C PRO A 116 -5.06 -5.54 -19.32
N LYS A 117 -5.74 -6.06 -20.34
CA LYS A 117 -7.09 -6.63 -20.18
C LYS A 117 -6.97 -8.00 -19.53
N TYR A 118 -7.46 -8.12 -18.31
CA TYR A 118 -7.50 -9.40 -17.63
C TYR A 118 -8.75 -10.18 -18.03
N PRO A 119 -8.63 -11.47 -18.38
CA PRO A 119 -9.76 -12.30 -18.77
C PRO A 119 -10.69 -12.62 -17.59
N ARG A 120 -10.17 -12.47 -16.36
CA ARG A 120 -10.92 -12.67 -15.12
C ARG A 120 -11.08 -11.32 -14.42
N PRO A 121 -12.22 -11.08 -13.76
CA PRO A 121 -12.38 -9.91 -12.93
C PRO A 121 -11.30 -9.89 -11.83
N PRO A 122 -10.88 -8.70 -11.36
CA PRO A 122 -10.02 -8.59 -10.20
C PRO A 122 -10.65 -9.33 -9.02
N ARG A 123 -9.83 -10.09 -8.28
CA ARG A 123 -10.26 -10.73 -7.03
C ARG A 123 -10.71 -9.64 -6.04
N ASP A 124 -11.83 -9.84 -5.37
CA ASP A 124 -12.24 -8.94 -4.30
C ASP A 124 -11.41 -9.27 -3.06
N TRP A 125 -10.23 -8.68 -2.96
CA TRP A 125 -9.30 -8.95 -1.87
C TRP A 125 -9.91 -8.65 -0.48
N ASN A 126 -10.92 -7.77 -0.40
CA ASN A 126 -11.61 -7.47 0.84
C ASN A 126 -12.58 -8.58 1.27
N ASN A 127 -13.12 -9.39 0.36
CA ASN A 127 -14.15 -10.39 0.69
C ASN A 127 -13.77 -11.84 0.33
N ASP A 128 -12.85 -12.05 -0.62
CA ASP A 128 -12.42 -13.36 -1.13
C ASP A 128 -11.28 -13.98 -0.28
N VAL A 129 -11.46 -14.06 1.05
CA VAL A 129 -10.51 -14.73 1.94
C VAL A 129 -10.82 -16.23 2.01
N PRO A 130 -9.86 -17.12 1.68
CA PRO A 130 -10.11 -18.56 1.72
C PRO A 130 -10.60 -19.04 3.09
N PRO A 131 -11.49 -20.05 3.17
CA PRO A 131 -12.08 -20.48 4.44
C PRO A 131 -11.07 -20.89 5.51
N TYR A 132 -9.92 -21.42 5.09
CA TYR A 132 -8.84 -21.90 5.96
C TYR A 132 -7.95 -20.77 6.51
N HIS A 133 -8.04 -19.52 6.02
CA HIS A 133 -7.30 -18.37 6.55
C HIS A 133 -8.07 -17.68 7.70
N LEU A 134 -8.25 -18.39 8.82
CA LEU A 134 -8.99 -17.92 10.01
C LEU A 134 -8.49 -16.55 10.52
N ALA A 135 -7.17 -16.36 10.61
CA ALA A 135 -6.59 -15.11 11.09
C ALA A 135 -6.99 -13.90 10.23
N LEU A 136 -6.90 -14.02 8.90
CA LEU A 136 -7.32 -12.95 7.99
C LEU A 136 -8.83 -12.70 8.01
N ARG A 137 -9.65 -13.74 8.25
CA ARG A 137 -11.10 -13.59 8.39
C ARG A 137 -11.49 -12.80 9.63
N LEU A 138 -10.78 -13.00 10.73
CA LEU A 138 -10.99 -12.29 12.00
C LEU A 138 -10.34 -10.90 12.02
N ALA A 139 -9.38 -10.63 11.13
CA ALA A 139 -8.78 -9.31 11.01
C ALA A 139 -9.84 -8.24 10.65
N PRO A 140 -9.76 -7.04 11.24
CA PRO A 140 -10.63 -5.92 10.88
C PRO A 140 -10.59 -5.64 9.37
N LYS A 141 -11.76 -5.45 8.77
CA LYS A 141 -11.85 -4.99 7.38
C LYS A 141 -11.30 -3.57 7.26
N VAL A 142 -10.80 -3.23 6.08
CA VAL A 142 -10.35 -1.87 5.75
C VAL A 142 -11.53 -0.90 5.85
N GLN A 143 -11.38 0.18 6.62
CA GLN A 143 -12.41 1.22 6.79
C GLN A 143 -11.80 2.60 6.54
N TRP A 144 -11.96 3.09 5.32
CA TRP A 144 -11.48 4.42 4.93
C TRP A 144 -12.29 5.52 5.63
N PRO A 145 -11.67 6.65 6.02
CA PRO A 145 -12.39 7.85 6.44
C PRO A 145 -13.37 8.29 5.35
N ALA A 146 -14.61 8.64 5.70
CA ALA A 146 -15.69 8.86 4.73
C ALA A 146 -15.33 9.88 3.64
N ASP A 147 -14.73 10.99 4.02
CA ASP A 147 -14.31 12.04 3.09
C ASP A 147 -13.22 11.54 2.13
N MET A 148 -12.25 10.79 2.67
CA MET A 148 -11.16 10.22 1.88
C MET A 148 -11.65 9.10 0.95
N ASP A 149 -12.60 8.27 1.40
CA ASP A 149 -13.22 7.24 0.58
C ASP A 149 -13.92 7.87 -0.63
N ARG A 150 -14.67 8.95 -0.40
CA ARG A 150 -15.33 9.72 -1.47
C ARG A 150 -14.31 10.40 -2.39
N GLU A 151 -13.32 11.10 -1.85
CA GLU A 151 -12.31 11.81 -2.64
C GLU A 151 -11.51 10.84 -3.53
N SER A 152 -11.13 9.68 -2.98
CA SER A 152 -10.35 8.68 -3.72
C SER A 152 -11.09 8.07 -4.92
N ARG A 153 -12.43 8.12 -4.94
CA ARG A 153 -13.28 7.51 -5.97
C ARG A 153 -13.90 8.49 -6.95
N THR A 154 -13.74 9.80 -6.72
CA THR A 154 -14.41 10.84 -7.51
C THR A 154 -13.42 11.76 -8.22
N ALA A 155 -13.87 12.36 -9.32
CA ALA A 155 -13.16 13.47 -9.95
C ALA A 155 -13.31 14.75 -9.11
N PRO A 156 -12.41 15.75 -9.24
CA PRO A 156 -12.68 17.13 -8.83
C PRO A 156 -13.96 17.68 -9.44
#